data_AF-A0A927PFN1-F1
#
_entry.id   AF-A0A927PFN1-F1
#
_cell.length_a   1.000
_cell.length_b   1.000
_cell.length_c   1.000
_cell.angle_alpha   90.00
_cell.angle_beta   90.00
_cell.angle_gamma   90.00
#
_symmetry.space_group_name_H-M   'P 1'
#
loop_
_entity.id
_entity.type
_entity.pdbx_description
1 polymer ?
#
loop_
_entity_poly.entity_id
_entity_poly.type
_entity_poly.pdbx_seq_one_letter_code
_entity_poly.pdbx_strand_id
1 'polypeptide(L)'
;QNEICNKLDPAKDVDCMTDLSNAGVFEDRTDLGFPPCTPKACMEILDYYGIDCKGKNAVVIGRSLVVGKPAAMMLMKKNATVTICHTRTVNVPEIASKADILVSAAGVLNSLTKEYVRPGQIVIDVSINWDAEKINARGTKGAIAGDAKFDEVEPIVEAITPVPGGVGSVTTSVLIGHVIEAAMRKAAK
;
A
#
# COMPACT_ATOMS: atom_id res chain seq x y z
N GLN A 1 -9.32 -14.86 7.92
CA GLN A 1 -9.06 -14.27 9.24
C GLN A 1 -9.41 -15.30 10.32
N ASN A 2 -9.31 -14.98 11.62
CA ASN A 2 -9.66 -15.94 12.69
C ASN A 2 -11.06 -15.66 13.28
N GLU A 3 -11.51 -16.53 14.20
CA GLU A 3 -12.82 -16.41 14.84
C GLU A 3 -13.01 -15.07 15.54
N ILE A 4 -11.99 -14.55 16.21
CA ILE A 4 -12.05 -13.29 16.98
C ILE A 4 -12.32 -12.12 16.03
N CYS A 5 -11.59 -12.03 14.92
CA CYS A 5 -11.80 -10.97 13.92
C CYS A 5 -13.24 -10.98 13.39
N ASN A 6 -13.79 -12.16 13.11
CA ASN A 6 -15.15 -12.29 12.56
C ASN A 6 -16.28 -12.11 13.59
N LYS A 7 -15.97 -11.85 14.87
CA LYS A 7 -16.98 -11.35 15.84
C LYS A 7 -17.25 -9.85 15.69
N LEU A 8 -16.35 -9.11 15.03
CA LEU A 8 -16.56 -7.70 14.75
C LEU A 8 -17.65 -7.56 13.69
N ASP A 9 -18.64 -6.71 13.98
CA ASP A 9 -19.63 -6.30 12.98
C ASP A 9 -18.90 -5.60 11.82
N PRO A 10 -19.01 -6.09 10.57
CA PRO A 10 -18.34 -5.48 9.41
C PRO A 10 -18.66 -3.99 9.22
N ALA A 11 -19.82 -3.52 9.66
CA ALA A 11 -20.17 -2.10 9.64
C ALA A 11 -19.33 -1.23 10.60
N LYS A 12 -18.60 -1.86 11.53
CA LYS A 12 -17.67 -1.23 12.48
C LYS A 12 -16.21 -1.62 12.21
N ASP A 13 -15.97 -2.46 11.22
CA ASP A 13 -14.65 -2.97 10.87
C ASP A 13 -13.89 -1.98 10.00
N VAL A 14 -13.45 -0.89 10.63
CA VAL A 14 -12.80 0.25 9.98
C VAL A 14 -11.41 -0.06 9.41
N ASP A 15 -10.88 -1.26 9.63
CA ASP A 15 -9.57 -1.69 9.10
C ASP A 15 -9.62 -3.02 8.34
N CYS A 16 -10.80 -3.48 7.95
CA CYS A 16 -10.98 -4.65 7.08
C CYS A 16 -10.40 -5.97 7.66
N MET A 17 -10.60 -6.20 8.95
CA MET A 17 -10.14 -7.40 9.65
C MET A 17 -11.12 -8.58 9.54
N THR A 18 -12.37 -8.35 9.18
CA THR A 18 -13.36 -9.41 8.98
C THR A 18 -13.26 -10.00 7.57
N ASP A 19 -13.68 -11.26 7.41
CA ASP A 19 -13.73 -11.88 6.09
C ASP A 19 -14.76 -11.18 5.18
N LEU A 20 -15.84 -10.61 5.74
CA LEU A 20 -16.86 -9.89 4.95
C LEU A 20 -16.36 -8.53 4.43
N SER A 21 -15.63 -7.76 5.24
CA SER A 21 -14.99 -6.53 4.75
C SER A 21 -13.97 -6.84 3.64
N ASN A 22 -13.23 -7.94 3.78
CA ASN A 22 -12.33 -8.40 2.73
C ASN A 22 -13.10 -8.73 1.44
N ALA A 23 -14.20 -9.48 1.54
CA ALA A 23 -15.07 -9.75 0.39
C ALA A 23 -15.54 -8.47 -0.30
N GLY A 24 -15.87 -7.41 0.46
CA GLY A 24 -16.18 -6.09 -0.09
C GLY A 24 -15.09 -5.50 -1.00
N VAL A 25 -13.81 -5.72 -0.68
CA VAL A 25 -12.70 -5.28 -1.55
C VAL A 25 -12.65 -6.10 -2.84
N PHE A 26 -12.83 -7.41 -2.78
CA PHE A 26 -12.75 -8.30 -3.96
C PHE A 26 -13.98 -8.24 -4.86
N GLU A 27 -15.16 -7.96 -4.28
CA GLU A 27 -16.43 -7.80 -4.99
C GLU A 27 -16.70 -6.35 -5.40
N ASP A 28 -15.78 -5.42 -5.10
CA ASP A 28 -15.93 -4.00 -5.33
C ASP A 28 -17.12 -3.33 -4.62
N ARG A 29 -17.55 -3.92 -3.49
CA ARG A 29 -18.70 -3.51 -2.68
C ARG A 29 -18.33 -2.74 -1.41
N THR A 30 -18.69 -1.46 -1.38
CA THR A 30 -18.43 -0.54 -0.25
C THR A 30 -19.48 -0.62 0.86
N ASP A 31 -20.56 -1.36 0.65
CA ASP A 31 -21.66 -1.54 1.59
C ASP A 31 -21.43 -2.72 2.55
N LEU A 32 -20.50 -3.64 2.22
CA LEU A 32 -20.14 -4.79 3.06
C LEU A 32 -19.22 -4.45 4.23
N GLY A 33 -18.40 -3.40 4.12
CA GLY A 33 -17.41 -3.01 5.11
C GLY A 33 -16.49 -1.92 4.59
N PHE A 34 -15.36 -1.74 5.27
CA PHE A 34 -14.32 -0.78 4.87
C PHE A 34 -13.13 -1.49 4.22
N PRO A 35 -12.41 -0.85 3.29
CA PRO A 35 -11.13 -1.36 2.81
C PRO A 35 -10.04 -1.28 3.90
N PRO A 36 -8.95 -2.06 3.83
CA PRO A 36 -7.85 -1.91 4.79
C PRO A 36 -7.17 -0.55 4.63
N CYS A 37 -6.75 0.06 5.75
CA CYS A 37 -6.34 1.48 5.73
C CYS A 37 -5.09 1.74 4.89
N THR A 38 -4.11 0.82 4.92
CA THR A 38 -2.84 0.97 4.20
C THR A 38 -2.97 0.92 2.66
N PRO A 39 -3.62 -0.09 2.06
CA PRO A 39 -3.87 -0.11 0.61
C PRO A 39 -4.76 1.05 0.18
N LYS A 40 -5.73 1.46 1.00
CA LYS A 40 -6.53 2.68 0.74
C LYS A 40 -5.65 3.94 0.78
N ALA A 41 -4.72 4.05 1.72
CA ALA A 41 -3.76 5.16 1.77
C ALA A 41 -2.88 5.24 0.51
N CYS A 42 -2.48 4.09 -0.05
CA CYS A 42 -1.79 4.08 -1.35
C CYS A 42 -2.66 4.70 -2.45
N MET A 43 -3.96 4.37 -2.48
CA MET A 43 -4.89 4.93 -3.46
C MET A 43 -5.12 6.43 -3.26
N GLU A 44 -5.25 6.88 -2.00
CA GLU A 44 -5.39 8.31 -1.66
C GLU A 44 -4.16 9.12 -2.07
N ILE A 45 -2.95 8.57 -1.91
CA ILE A 45 -1.72 9.23 -2.37
C ILE A 45 -1.75 9.39 -3.89
N LEU A 46 -2.09 8.33 -4.64
CA LEU A 46 -2.20 8.40 -6.10
C LEU A 46 -3.26 9.44 -6.53
N ASP A 47 -4.42 9.47 -5.87
CA ASP A 47 -5.48 10.44 -6.17
C ASP A 47 -5.06 11.87 -5.85
N TYR A 48 -4.44 12.10 -4.69
CA TYR A 48 -3.99 13.42 -4.25
C TYR A 48 -3.00 14.04 -5.23
N TYR A 49 -2.10 13.24 -5.80
CA TYR A 49 -1.12 13.68 -6.80
C TYR A 49 -1.63 13.62 -8.25
N GLY A 50 -2.90 13.26 -8.48
CA GLY A 50 -3.49 13.22 -9.83
C GLY A 50 -2.94 12.11 -10.73
N ILE A 51 -2.46 11.01 -10.15
CA ILE A 51 -1.87 9.89 -10.88
C ILE A 51 -2.98 8.93 -11.32
N ASP A 52 -3.45 9.10 -12.56
CA ASP A 52 -4.47 8.22 -13.14
C ASP A 52 -3.94 6.79 -13.34
N CYS A 53 -4.59 5.81 -12.73
CA CYS A 53 -4.23 4.39 -12.83
C CYS A 53 -4.74 3.74 -14.12
N LYS A 54 -5.68 4.38 -14.83
CA LYS A 54 -6.37 3.79 -15.98
C LYS A 54 -5.39 3.42 -17.10
N GLY A 55 -5.39 2.14 -17.47
CA GLY A 55 -4.53 1.61 -18.53
C GLY A 55 -3.04 1.49 -18.17
N LYS A 56 -2.63 1.92 -16.98
CA LYS A 56 -1.25 1.76 -16.50
C LYS A 56 -0.96 0.32 -16.10
N ASN A 57 0.28 -0.10 -16.31
CA ASN A 57 0.80 -1.36 -15.76
C ASN A 57 1.21 -1.14 -14.30
N ALA A 58 0.58 -1.82 -13.36
CA ALA A 58 0.93 -1.75 -11.95
C ALA A 58 1.52 -3.07 -11.45
N VAL A 59 2.59 -2.99 -10.66
CA VAL A 59 3.18 -4.13 -9.96
C VAL A 59 3.01 -3.93 -8.47
N VAL A 60 2.54 -4.98 -7.78
CA VAL A 60 2.49 -5.02 -6.32
C VAL A 60 3.45 -6.11 -5.83
N ILE A 61 4.49 -5.73 -5.08
CA ILE A 61 5.39 -6.68 -4.42
C ILE A 61 4.84 -6.97 -3.03
N GLY A 62 4.38 -8.20 -2.80
CA GLY A 62 3.74 -8.62 -1.57
C GLY A 62 2.30 -9.10 -1.81
N ARG A 63 1.85 -10.05 -1.00
CA ARG A 63 0.54 -10.71 -1.16
C ARG A 63 -0.21 -10.98 0.14
N SER A 64 0.09 -10.18 1.18
CA SER A 64 -0.64 -10.24 2.44
C SER A 64 -2.11 -9.84 2.23
N LEU A 65 -2.98 -10.29 3.14
CA LEU A 65 -4.37 -9.85 3.16
C LEU A 65 -4.54 -8.43 3.72
N VAL A 66 -3.50 -7.86 4.32
CA VAL A 66 -3.53 -6.51 4.91
C VAL A 66 -3.13 -5.43 3.90
N VAL A 67 -2.22 -5.75 2.97
CA VAL A 67 -1.67 -4.76 2.04
C VAL A 67 -1.67 -5.27 0.60
N GLY A 68 -0.87 -6.29 0.29
CA GLY A 68 -0.54 -6.61 -1.11
C GLY A 68 -1.74 -7.01 -1.96
N LYS A 69 -2.56 -7.98 -1.50
CA LYS A 69 -3.74 -8.41 -2.26
C LYS A 69 -4.80 -7.29 -2.37
N PRO A 70 -5.20 -6.61 -1.29
CA PRO A 70 -6.15 -5.50 -1.39
C PRO A 70 -5.64 -4.34 -2.28
N ALA A 71 -4.35 -3.97 -2.19
CA ALA A 71 -3.77 -2.92 -3.05
C ALA A 71 -3.90 -3.28 -4.53
N ALA A 72 -3.61 -4.54 -4.88
CA ALA A 72 -3.77 -5.04 -6.23
C ALA A 72 -5.22 -4.97 -6.71
N MET A 73 -6.19 -5.34 -5.87
CA MET A 73 -7.62 -5.26 -6.24
C MET A 73 -8.08 -3.80 -6.40
N MET A 74 -7.63 -2.88 -5.55
CA MET A 74 -8.00 -1.47 -5.67
C MET A 74 -7.39 -0.80 -6.91
N LEU A 75 -6.15 -1.15 -7.27
CA LEU A 75 -5.53 -0.73 -8.53
C LEU A 75 -6.32 -1.25 -9.74
N MET A 76 -6.72 -2.53 -9.69
CA MET A 76 -7.54 -3.14 -10.74
C MET A 76 -8.90 -2.47 -10.86
N LYS A 77 -9.57 -2.12 -9.74
CA LYS A 77 -10.82 -1.33 -9.71
C LYS A 77 -10.65 0.03 -10.40
N LYS A 78 -9.47 0.64 -10.29
CA LYS A 78 -9.11 1.87 -11.01
C LYS A 78 -8.64 1.65 -12.46
N ASN A 79 -8.90 0.47 -13.02
CA ASN A 79 -8.59 0.07 -14.39
C ASN A 79 -7.07 -0.04 -14.70
N ALA A 80 -6.23 -0.30 -13.70
CA ALA A 80 -4.85 -0.69 -13.95
C ALA A 80 -4.76 -2.16 -14.40
N THR A 81 -3.75 -2.49 -15.21
CA THR A 81 -3.34 -3.90 -15.43
C THR A 81 -2.38 -4.28 -14.31
N VAL A 82 -2.70 -5.29 -13.50
CA VAL A 82 -1.95 -5.55 -12.26
C VAL A 82 -1.19 -6.88 -12.30
N THR A 83 0.10 -6.84 -11.95
CA THR A 83 0.92 -8.03 -11.69
C THR A 83 1.30 -8.10 -10.21
N ILE A 84 1.09 -9.25 -9.56
CA ILE A 84 1.45 -9.46 -8.15
C ILE A 84 2.73 -10.29 -8.05
N CYS A 85 3.76 -9.72 -7.46
CA CYS A 85 5.03 -10.36 -7.18
C CYS A 85 5.11 -10.82 -5.71
N HIS A 86 5.86 -11.89 -5.45
CA HIS A 86 6.05 -12.43 -4.11
C HIS A 86 7.36 -13.22 -4.03
N THR A 87 7.71 -13.76 -2.86
CA THR A 87 8.97 -14.49 -2.59
C THR A 87 9.26 -15.68 -3.52
N ARG A 88 8.25 -16.22 -4.21
CA ARG A 88 8.40 -17.30 -5.22
C ARG A 88 8.37 -16.82 -6.67
N THR A 89 8.27 -15.52 -6.91
CA THR A 89 8.27 -14.95 -8.26
C THR A 89 9.70 -14.93 -8.77
N VAL A 90 9.92 -15.47 -9.97
CA VAL A 90 11.23 -15.46 -10.61
C VAL A 90 11.48 -14.09 -11.22
N ASN A 91 12.67 -13.54 -11.00
CA ASN A 91 13.12 -12.26 -11.56
C ASN A 91 12.17 -11.07 -11.31
N VAL A 92 11.84 -10.83 -10.03
CA VAL A 92 11.04 -9.65 -9.63
C VAL A 92 11.60 -8.32 -10.15
N PRO A 93 12.93 -8.05 -10.17
CA PRO A 93 13.46 -6.80 -10.72
C PRO A 93 13.03 -6.53 -12.18
N GLU A 94 13.08 -7.55 -13.03
CA GLU A 94 12.66 -7.43 -14.44
C GLU A 94 11.16 -7.16 -14.59
N ILE A 95 10.33 -7.73 -13.71
CA ILE A 95 8.87 -7.50 -13.72
C ILE A 95 8.56 -6.10 -13.20
N ALA A 96 9.13 -5.73 -12.06
CA ALA A 96 8.90 -4.44 -11.40
C ALA A 96 9.35 -3.26 -12.27
N SER A 97 10.49 -3.40 -12.97
CA SER A 97 11.03 -2.35 -13.84
C SER A 97 10.18 -2.08 -15.09
N LYS A 98 9.15 -2.90 -15.38
CA LYS A 98 8.17 -2.69 -16.47
C LYS A 98 6.87 -2.00 -16.02
N ALA A 99 6.67 -1.78 -14.72
CA ALA A 99 5.43 -1.19 -14.17
C ALA A 99 5.43 0.33 -14.27
N ASP A 100 4.36 1.00 -14.66
CA ASP A 100 4.23 2.45 -14.48
C ASP A 100 4.03 2.83 -13.00
N ILE A 101 3.35 1.97 -12.23
CA ILE A 101 3.14 2.12 -10.78
C ILE A 101 3.70 0.88 -10.07
N LEU A 102 4.57 1.09 -9.09
CA LEU A 102 5.14 0.03 -8.26
C LEU A 102 4.75 0.23 -6.80
N VAL A 103 3.98 -0.69 -6.22
CA VAL A 103 3.67 -0.71 -4.79
C VAL A 103 4.54 -1.77 -4.12
N SER A 104 5.48 -1.36 -3.26
CA SER A 104 6.32 -2.29 -2.50
C SER A 104 5.80 -2.48 -1.08
N ALA A 105 5.46 -3.73 -0.76
CA ALA A 105 5.04 -4.19 0.56
C ALA A 105 5.74 -5.51 0.90
N ALA A 106 7.04 -5.61 0.61
CA ALA A 106 7.85 -6.80 0.82
C ALA A 106 8.22 -6.99 2.30
N GLY A 107 8.41 -5.90 3.04
CA GLY A 107 8.78 -5.91 4.46
C GLY A 107 10.24 -6.35 4.66
N VAL A 108 11.12 -5.97 3.74
CA VAL A 108 12.54 -6.31 3.78
C VAL A 108 13.36 -5.06 3.45
N LEU A 109 14.12 -4.60 4.44
CA LEU A 109 15.01 -3.44 4.32
C LEU A 109 15.94 -3.60 3.10
N ASN A 110 16.05 -2.54 2.29
CA ASN A 110 16.95 -2.46 1.13
C ASN A 110 16.69 -3.54 0.04
N SER A 111 15.48 -4.11 -0.01
CA SER A 111 15.11 -5.10 -1.02
C SER A 111 14.69 -4.49 -2.36
N LEU A 112 14.18 -3.26 -2.36
CA LEU A 112 13.84 -2.51 -3.56
C LEU A 112 15.03 -1.63 -3.97
N THR A 113 15.83 -2.14 -4.89
CA THR A 113 17.05 -1.50 -5.39
C THR A 113 16.86 -0.90 -6.78
N LYS A 114 17.86 -0.20 -7.32
CA LYS A 114 17.81 0.41 -8.66
C LYS A 114 17.45 -0.55 -9.79
N GLU A 115 17.75 -1.85 -9.65
CA GLU A 115 17.44 -2.88 -10.65
C GLU A 115 15.94 -3.15 -10.81
N TYR A 116 15.12 -2.75 -9.83
CA TYR A 116 13.67 -2.90 -9.86
C TYR A 116 12.97 -1.75 -10.56
N VAL A 117 13.68 -0.67 -10.90
CA VAL A 117 13.08 0.58 -11.33
C VAL A 117 13.60 1.10 -12.68
N ARG A 118 12.83 2.00 -13.29
CA ARG A 118 13.17 2.72 -14.52
C ARG A 118 12.68 4.19 -14.44
N PRO A 119 13.18 5.08 -15.33
CA PRO A 119 12.64 6.42 -15.48
C PRO A 119 11.13 6.45 -15.79
N GLY A 120 10.43 7.43 -15.21
CA GLY A 120 8.99 7.63 -15.41
C GLY A 120 8.07 6.76 -14.55
N GLN A 121 8.61 6.03 -13.57
CA GLN A 121 7.80 5.22 -12.66
C GLN A 121 7.33 6.01 -11.44
N ILE A 122 6.16 5.62 -10.92
CA ILE A 122 5.67 6.02 -9.60
C ILE A 122 5.88 4.87 -8.63
N VAL A 123 6.58 5.12 -7.53
CA VAL A 123 6.86 4.12 -6.49
C VAL A 123 6.15 4.47 -5.19
N ILE A 124 5.34 3.55 -4.69
CA ILE A 124 4.72 3.62 -3.36
C ILE A 124 5.42 2.59 -2.46
N ASP A 125 6.33 3.05 -1.60
CA ASP A 125 7.00 2.24 -0.58
C ASP A 125 6.15 2.22 0.70
N VAL A 126 5.52 1.07 0.94
CA VAL A 126 4.53 0.87 2.01
C VAL A 126 5.19 0.38 3.30
N SER A 127 6.34 -0.27 3.18
CA SER A 127 6.91 -1.07 4.26
C SER A 127 7.50 -0.20 5.36
N ILE A 128 7.52 -0.77 6.58
CA ILE A 128 8.19 -0.20 7.74
C ILE A 128 9.20 -1.24 8.22
N ASN A 129 10.48 -0.88 8.09
CA ASN A 129 11.64 -1.61 8.57
C ASN A 129 12.41 -0.75 9.57
N TRP A 130 13.21 -1.39 10.44
CA TRP A 130 14.17 -0.70 11.30
C TRP A 130 15.56 -0.77 10.68
N ASP A 131 16.15 0.40 10.42
CA ASP A 131 17.53 0.53 9.95
C ASP A 131 18.38 1.08 11.09
N ALA A 132 19.29 0.24 11.60
CA ALA A 132 20.19 0.61 12.69
C ALA A 132 21.25 1.65 12.28
N GLU A 133 21.56 1.77 10.98
CA GLU A 133 22.62 2.64 10.47
C GLU A 133 22.09 3.99 9.95
N LYS A 134 20.80 4.05 9.58
CA LYS A 134 20.16 5.28 9.13
C LYS A 134 20.20 6.36 10.21
N ILE A 135 20.62 7.56 9.82
CA ILE A 135 20.66 8.73 10.68
C ILE A 135 19.24 9.29 10.81
N ASN A 136 18.76 9.43 12.05
CA ASN A 136 17.46 10.01 12.34
C ASN A 136 17.53 11.55 12.40
N ALA A 137 16.36 12.19 12.59
CA ALA A 137 16.24 13.65 12.67
C ALA A 137 17.02 14.30 13.82
N ARG A 138 17.51 13.52 14.80
CA ARG A 138 18.37 13.99 15.90
C ARG A 138 19.87 13.81 15.63
N GLY A 139 20.24 13.36 14.43
CA GLY A 139 21.64 13.11 14.06
C GLY A 139 22.23 11.82 14.65
N THR A 140 21.41 10.95 15.24
CA THR A 140 21.88 9.66 15.79
C THR A 140 21.47 8.50 14.89
N LYS A 141 22.21 7.38 14.99
CA LYS A 141 21.90 6.13 14.28
C LYS A 141 20.62 5.47 14.81
N GLY A 142 19.89 4.81 13.92
CA GLY A 142 18.65 4.11 14.21
C GLY A 142 17.43 4.92 13.78
N ALA A 143 16.79 4.50 12.69
CA ALA A 143 15.58 5.11 12.17
C ALA A 143 14.70 4.11 11.41
N ILE A 144 13.45 4.52 11.17
CA ILE A 144 12.53 3.79 10.29
C ILE A 144 12.96 3.99 8.82
N ALA A 145 12.86 2.92 8.04
CA ALA A 145 13.11 2.91 6.60
C ALA A 145 12.11 1.99 5.88
N GLY A 146 11.97 2.18 4.58
CA GLY A 146 11.08 1.38 3.74
C GLY A 146 11.77 0.15 3.18
N ASP A 147 11.20 -0.45 2.14
CA ASP A 147 11.88 -1.49 1.37
C ASP A 147 12.94 -0.91 0.43
N ALA A 148 12.75 0.35 0.00
CA ALA A 148 13.61 1.03 -0.95
C ALA A 148 14.97 1.36 -0.35
N LYS A 149 16.02 1.11 -1.14
CA LYS A 149 17.24 1.90 -1.07
C LYS A 149 16.96 3.28 -1.67
N PHE A 150 16.40 4.16 -0.85
CA PHE A 150 15.79 5.39 -1.31
C PHE A 150 16.75 6.30 -2.10
N ASP A 151 18.00 6.39 -1.65
CA ASP A 151 19.09 7.15 -2.30
C ASP A 151 19.48 6.60 -3.68
N GLU A 152 19.33 5.29 -3.91
CA GLU A 152 19.55 4.67 -5.22
C GLU A 152 18.34 4.79 -6.15
N VAL A 153 17.12 4.80 -5.60
CA VAL A 153 15.86 4.70 -6.35
C VAL A 153 15.28 6.08 -6.70
N GLU A 154 15.24 7.01 -5.75
CA GLU A 154 14.66 8.35 -5.92
C GLU A 154 15.20 9.09 -7.15
N PRO A 155 16.53 9.09 -7.45
CA PRO A 155 17.05 9.83 -8.60
C PRO A 155 16.63 9.25 -9.97
N ILE A 156 16.06 8.04 -10.01
CA ILE A 156 15.71 7.33 -11.24
C ILE A 156 14.24 7.52 -11.57
N VAL A 157 13.36 7.41 -10.58
CA VAL A 157 11.92 7.34 -10.76
C VAL A 157 11.29 8.74 -10.85
N GLU A 158 10.05 8.83 -11.33
CA GLU A 158 9.34 10.10 -11.40
C GLU A 158 8.91 10.58 -10.00
N ALA A 159 8.43 9.66 -9.17
CA ALA A 159 8.09 9.94 -7.79
C ALA A 159 8.24 8.68 -6.92
N ILE A 160 8.62 8.87 -5.66
CA ILE A 160 8.66 7.83 -4.64
C ILE A 160 8.17 8.36 -3.29
N THR A 161 7.39 7.57 -2.55
CA THR A 161 6.98 7.94 -1.19
C THR A 161 8.14 7.77 -0.20
N PRO A 162 8.42 8.77 0.66
CA PRO A 162 9.47 8.63 1.67
C PRO A 162 9.04 7.72 2.81
N VAL A 163 10.01 7.08 3.46
CA VAL A 163 9.80 6.33 4.71
C VAL A 163 10.84 6.76 5.75
N PRO A 164 10.42 7.31 6.90
CA PRO A 164 9.04 7.62 7.31
C PRO A 164 8.46 8.83 6.54
N GLY A 165 7.16 9.10 6.74
CA GLY A 165 6.51 10.32 6.25
C GLY A 165 5.56 10.12 5.06
N GLY A 166 5.65 9.01 4.36
CA GLY A 166 4.77 8.65 3.24
C GLY A 166 3.52 7.88 3.68
N VAL A 167 3.40 6.62 3.24
CA VAL A 167 2.17 5.81 3.36
C VAL A 167 1.67 5.73 4.80
N GLY A 168 2.55 5.49 5.76
CA GLY A 168 2.18 5.37 7.18
C GLY A 168 1.43 6.58 7.74
N SER A 169 1.79 7.80 7.33
CA SER A 169 1.11 9.03 7.76
C SER A 169 -0.33 9.08 7.25
N VAL A 170 -0.53 8.69 5.98
CA VAL A 170 -1.84 8.70 5.32
C VAL A 170 -2.72 7.56 5.85
N THR A 171 -2.14 6.40 6.20
CA THR A 171 -2.87 5.27 6.81
C THR A 171 -3.62 5.68 8.07
N THR A 172 -3.02 6.49 8.94
CA THR A 172 -3.68 6.98 10.16
C THR A 172 -4.86 7.90 9.82
N SER A 173 -4.71 8.78 8.84
CA SER A 173 -5.80 9.65 8.38
C SER A 173 -6.96 8.85 7.76
N VAL A 174 -6.65 7.81 6.98
CA VAL A 174 -7.66 6.90 6.41
C VAL A 174 -8.45 6.19 7.51
N LEU A 175 -7.77 5.67 8.54
CA LEU A 175 -8.44 5.04 9.68
C LEU A 175 -9.44 5.99 10.36
N ILE A 176 -9.03 7.23 10.63
CA ILE A 176 -9.91 8.25 11.22
C ILE A 176 -11.08 8.54 10.26
N GLY A 177 -10.83 8.62 8.96
CA GLY A 177 -11.87 8.78 7.94
C GLY A 177 -12.91 7.65 7.98
N HIS A 178 -12.48 6.39 8.04
CA HIS A 178 -13.38 5.24 8.17
C HIS A 178 -14.21 5.29 9.47
N VAL A 179 -13.61 5.72 10.59
CA VAL A 179 -14.34 5.89 11.86
C VAL A 179 -15.46 6.94 11.73
N ILE A 180 -15.15 8.09 11.13
CA ILE A 180 -16.13 9.16 10.89
C ILE A 180 -17.25 8.63 9.97
N GLU A 181 -16.89 7.97 8.87
CA GLU A 181 -17.85 7.39 7.95
C GLU A 181 -18.75 6.35 8.61
N ALA A 182 -18.19 5.46 9.44
CA ALA A 182 -18.96 4.48 10.21
C ALA A 182 -19.97 5.16 11.15
N ALA A 183 -19.56 6.24 11.83
CA ALA A 183 -20.44 7.03 12.68
C ALA A 183 -21.58 7.68 11.89
N MET A 184 -21.29 8.25 10.71
CA MET A 184 -22.29 8.85 9.82
C MET A 184 -23.29 7.81 9.29
N ARG A 185 -22.81 6.65 8.80
CA ARG A 185 -23.66 5.53 8.34
C ARG A 185 -24.60 5.04 9.43
N LYS A 186 -24.16 5.08 10.70
CA LYS A 186 -24.98 4.69 11.85
C LYS A 186 -26.03 5.75 12.20
N ALA A 187 -25.69 7.04 12.12
CA ALA A 187 -26.60 8.13 12.44
C ALA A 187 -27.69 8.35 11.37
N ALA A 188 -27.44 7.93 10.13
CA ALA A 188 -28.41 8.01 9.03
C ALA A 188 -29.44 6.87 9.00
N LYS A 189 -29.33 5.89 9.89
CA LYS A 189 -30.31 4.80 10.08
C LYS A 189 -31.27 5.15 11.21
#